data_AF-A0A852WW19-F1
#
_entry.id   AF-A0A852WW19-F1
#
_cell.length_a   1.000
_cell.length_b   1.000
_cell.length_c   1.000
_cell.angle_alpha   90.00
_cell.angle_beta   90.00
_cell.angle_gamma   90.00
#
_symmetry.space_group_name_H-M   'P 1'
#
loop_
_entity.id
_entity.type
_entity.pdbx_description
1 polymer ?
#
loop_
_entity_poly.entity_id
_entity_poly.type
_entity_poly.pdbx_seq_one_letter_code
_entity_poly.pdbx_strand_id
1 'polypeptide(L)'
;MHYATAVDIIAIRFACCDRYYPCHACHEEAESHPVVVRPRTEWDAPGILCGACGTELSVTEYRAAESCPACAAEFNPGCRLHWELYFEQ
;
A
#
# COMPACT_ATOMS: atom_id res chain seq x y z
N MET A 1 2.19 0.12 15.73
CA MET A 1 2.67 -0.63 14.54
C MET A 1 1.99 -1.99 14.57
N HIS A 2 1.13 -2.27 13.58
CA HIS A 2 0.22 -3.43 13.59
C HIS A 2 0.79 -4.69 12.94
N TYR A 3 1.65 -4.51 11.95
CA TYR A 3 2.37 -5.57 11.25
C TYR A 3 3.85 -5.20 11.24
N ALA A 4 4.73 -6.16 11.52
CA ALA A 4 6.16 -5.91 11.78
C ALA A 4 7.05 -7.10 11.41
N THR A 5 6.66 -7.87 10.40
CA THR A 5 7.49 -8.94 9.84
C THR A 5 8.49 -8.37 8.82
N ALA A 6 9.47 -9.18 8.43
CA ALA A 6 10.47 -8.79 7.43
C ALA A 6 9.89 -8.45 6.05
N VAL A 7 8.62 -8.83 5.78
CA VAL A 7 7.93 -8.61 4.50
C VAL A 7 6.82 -7.55 4.60
N ASP A 8 6.61 -6.96 5.78
CA ASP A 8 5.70 -5.82 6.01
C ASP A 8 6.38 -4.49 5.61
N ILE A 9 6.83 -4.45 4.36
CA ILE A 9 7.70 -3.38 3.84
C ILE A 9 6.97 -2.43 2.90
N ILE A 10 5.64 -2.50 2.80
CA ILE A 10 4.86 -1.63 1.92
C ILE A 10 4.21 -0.50 2.74
N ALA A 11 4.25 0.72 2.21
CA ALA A 11 3.36 1.79 2.63
C ALA A 11 2.43 2.20 1.50
N ILE A 12 1.15 2.42 1.81
CA ILE A 12 0.09 2.72 0.86
C ILE A 12 -0.23 4.20 0.95
N ARG A 13 -0.32 4.89 -0.19
CA ARG A 13 -0.78 6.28 -0.27
C ARG A 13 -2.31 6.31 -0.30
N PHE A 14 -2.91 6.75 0.79
CA PHE A 14 -4.37 6.78 0.95
C PHE A 14 -5.00 7.90 0.12
N ALA A 15 -6.09 7.61 -0.59
CA ALA A 15 -6.74 8.56 -1.49
C ALA A 15 -7.42 9.73 -0.76
N CYS A 16 -7.74 9.58 0.53
CA CYS A 16 -8.36 10.63 1.34
C CYS A 16 -7.42 11.79 1.70
N CYS A 17 -6.11 11.53 1.82
CA CYS A 17 -5.15 12.50 2.37
C CYS A 17 -3.79 12.55 1.68
N ASP A 18 -3.53 11.71 0.67
CA ASP A 18 -2.25 11.62 -0.02
C ASP A 18 -1.04 11.30 0.87
N ARG A 19 -1.29 10.67 2.04
CA ARG A 19 -0.26 10.27 2.98
C ARG A 19 -0.01 8.76 2.92
N TYR A 20 1.23 8.39 3.21
CA TYR A 20 1.68 7.01 3.23
C TYR A 20 1.50 6.38 4.61
N TYR A 21 0.81 5.24 4.67
CA TYR A 21 0.65 4.46 5.89
C TYR A 21 0.91 2.96 5.64
N PRO A 22 1.48 2.21 6.60
CA PRO A 22 1.73 0.78 6.43
C PRO A 22 0.46 -0.07 6.34
N CYS A 23 -0.66 0.38 6.93
CA CYS A 23 -1.95 -0.30 6.90
C CYS A 23 -3.10 0.65 7.26
N HIS A 24 -4.36 0.21 7.05
CA HIS A 24 -5.55 1.01 7.42
C HIS A 24 -5.60 1.38 8.90
N ALA A 25 -5.15 0.48 9.79
CA ALA A 25 -5.27 0.70 11.24
C ALA A 25 -4.29 1.80 11.69
N CYS A 26 -3.08 1.83 11.11
CA CYS A 26 -2.16 2.94 11.33
C CYS A 26 -2.72 4.27 10.82
N HIS A 27 -3.46 4.26 9.70
CA HIS A 27 -4.15 5.46 9.21
C HIS A 27 -5.28 5.89 10.15
N GLU A 28 -6.13 4.97 10.59
CA GLU A 28 -7.26 5.25 11.49
C GLU A 28 -6.82 5.80 12.85
N GLU A 29 -5.68 5.34 13.38
CA GLU A 29 -5.09 5.90 14.60
C GLU A 29 -4.53 7.32 14.40
N ALA A 30 -4.04 7.63 13.20
CA ALA A 30 -3.34 8.88 12.90
C ALA A 30 -4.24 10.00 12.38
N GLU A 31 -5.41 9.65 11.84
CA GLU A 31 -6.25 10.58 11.08
C GLU A 31 -7.68 10.63 11.61
N SER A 32 -8.30 11.82 11.55
CA SER A 32 -9.66 12.06 12.04
C SER A 32 -10.76 11.86 11.00
N HIS A 33 -10.43 11.23 9.88
CA HIS A 33 -11.32 11.04 8.73
C HIS A 33 -11.31 9.57 8.27
N PRO A 34 -12.42 9.10 7.67
CA PRO A 34 -12.50 7.73 7.17
C PRO A 34 -11.59 7.52 5.96
N VAL A 35 -11.24 6.26 5.72
CA VAL A 35 -10.52 5.84 4.51
C VAL A 35 -11.38 6.05 3.28
N VAL A 36 -10.77 6.57 2.22
CA VAL A 36 -11.33 6.57 0.86
C VAL A 36 -10.56 5.57 0.02
N VAL A 37 -11.29 4.65 -0.61
CA VAL A 37 -10.75 3.63 -1.51
C VAL A 37 -10.32 4.28 -2.83
N ARG A 38 -9.12 3.93 -3.31
CA ARG A 38 -8.59 4.49 -4.57
C ARG A 38 -9.35 3.93 -5.78
N PRO A 39 -9.92 4.79 -6.64
CA PRO A 39 -10.65 4.34 -7.83
C PRO A 39 -9.71 3.71 -8.85
N ARG A 40 -10.23 2.78 -9.67
CA ARG A 40 -9.47 2.08 -10.72
C ARG A 40 -8.80 3.03 -11.72
N THR A 41 -9.41 4.18 -11.98
CA THR A 41 -8.88 5.22 -12.88
C THR A 41 -7.54 5.80 -12.40
N GLU A 42 -7.18 5.61 -11.14
CA GLU A 42 -5.95 6.13 -10.53
C GLU A 42 -4.89 5.05 -10.26
N TRP A 43 -5.10 3.82 -10.74
CA TRP A 43 -4.24 2.69 -10.38
C TRP A 43 -2.87 2.71 -11.00
N ASP A 44 -2.72 3.38 -12.14
CA ASP A 44 -1.44 3.50 -12.85
C ASP A 44 -0.60 4.67 -12.31
N ALA A 45 -1.15 5.49 -11.40
CA ALA A 45 -0.39 6.52 -10.71
C ALA A 45 0.39 5.94 -9.52
N PRO A 46 1.54 6.54 -9.14
CA PRO A 46 2.27 6.15 -7.93
C PRO A 46 1.38 6.18 -6.69
N GLY A 47 1.41 5.09 -5.92
CA GLY A 47 0.59 4.96 -4.71
C GLY A 47 1.07 3.92 -3.72
N ILE A 48 2.15 3.19 -4.01
CA ILE A 48 2.68 2.12 -3.18
C ILE A 48 4.18 2.34 -3.00
N LEU A 49 4.63 2.62 -1.80
CA LEU A 49 6.04 2.82 -1.49
C LEU A 49 6.67 1.52 -0.97
N CYS A 50 7.75 1.09 -1.60
CA CYS A 50 8.61 0.04 -1.06
C CYS A 50 9.52 0.61 0.03
N GLY A 51 9.29 0.22 1.29
CA GLY A 51 10.11 0.60 2.43
C GLY A 51 11.53 0.02 2.43
N ALA A 52 11.84 -0.97 1.60
CA ALA A 52 13.18 -1.53 1.49
C ALA A 52 14.11 -0.66 0.63
N CYS A 53 13.62 -0.11 -0.48
CA CYS A 53 14.44 0.65 -1.44
C CYS A 53 13.91 2.06 -1.77
N GLY A 54 12.74 2.43 -1.27
CA GLY A 54 12.10 3.73 -1.53
C GLY A 54 11.44 3.86 -2.90
N THR A 55 11.39 2.80 -3.72
CA THR A 55 10.71 2.85 -5.02
C THR A 55 9.21 3.01 -4.82
N GLU A 56 8.61 3.99 -5.50
CA GLU A 56 7.16 4.11 -5.63
C GLU A 56 6.68 3.30 -6.84
N LEU A 57 5.68 2.46 -6.60
CA LEU A 57 4.98 1.65 -7.57
C LEU A 57 3.54 2.15 -7.70
N SER A 58 2.96 1.88 -8.86
CA SER A 58 1.52 1.95 -9.07
C SER A 58 0.80 0.79 -8.39
N VAL A 59 -0.52 0.91 -8.21
CA VAL A 59 -1.36 -0.20 -7.69
C VAL A 59 -1.33 -1.36 -8.67
N THR A 60 -1.36 -1.07 -9.97
CA THR A 60 -1.28 -2.08 -11.05
C THR A 60 0.00 -2.91 -10.94
N GLU A 61 1.16 -2.26 -10.81
CA GLU A 61 2.45 -2.94 -10.66
C GLU A 61 2.54 -3.75 -9.37
N TYR A 62 2.11 -3.16 -8.24
CA TYR A 62 2.12 -3.84 -6.95
C TYR A 62 1.26 -5.10 -6.95
N ARG A 63 0.05 -5.04 -7.53
CA ARG A 63 -0.86 -6.19 -7.62
C ARG A 63 -0.34 -7.31 -8.53
N ALA A 64 0.48 -6.97 -9.52
CA ALA A 64 1.05 -7.93 -10.48
C ALA A 64 2.35 -8.60 -9.97
N ALA A 65 2.90 -8.17 -8.84
CA ALA A 65 4.19 -8.61 -8.34
C ALA A 65 4.10 -9.35 -7.00
N GLU A 66 5.06 -10.23 -6.74
CA GLU A 66 5.26 -10.88 -5.43
C GLU A 66 6.43 -10.27 -4.64
N SER A 67 7.24 -9.46 -5.31
CA SER A 67 8.39 -8.76 -4.76
C SER A 67 8.59 -7.43 -5.46
N CYS A 68 9.37 -6.53 -4.86
CA CYS A 68 9.68 -5.24 -5.44
C CYS A 68 10.46 -5.42 -6.76
N PRO A 69 9.97 -4.90 -7.90
CA PRO A 69 10.68 -5.03 -9.18
C PRO A 69 12.03 -4.30 -9.20
N ALA A 70 12.26 -3.36 -8.28
CA ALA A 70 13.50 -2.59 -8.20
C ALA A 70 14.57 -3.24 -7.29
N CYS A 71 14.18 -3.89 -6.19
CA CYS A 71 15.14 -4.43 -5.20
C CYS A 71 14.94 -5.91 -4.83
N ALA A 72 13.94 -6.57 -5.43
CA ALA A 72 13.58 -7.97 -5.17
C ALA A 72 13.14 -8.29 -3.73
N ALA A 73 12.95 -7.30 -2.86
CA ALA A 73 12.41 -7.54 -1.52
C ALA A 73 10.99 -8.10 -1.59
N GLU A 74 10.72 -9.18 -0.84
CA GLU A 74 9.43 -9.87 -0.85
C GLU A 74 8.32 -9.02 -0.25
N PHE A 75 7.14 -9.07 -0.88
CA PHE A 75 5.94 -8.44 -0.34
C PHE A 75 5.16 -9.43 0.52
N ASN A 76 4.53 -8.93 1.59
CA ASN A 76 3.64 -9.77 2.39
C ASN A 76 2.42 -10.22 1.57
N PRO A 77 2.25 -11.52 1.26
CA PRO A 77 1.08 -12.01 0.52
C PRO A 77 -0.23 -11.81 1.29
N GLY A 78 -0.17 -11.70 2.63
CA GLY A 78 -1.31 -11.39 3.48
C GLY A 78 -1.92 -10.00 3.21
N CYS A 79 -1.15 -9.06 2.66
CA CYS A 79 -1.68 -7.74 2.27
C CYS A 79 -2.79 -7.85 1.21
N ARG A 80 -2.81 -8.93 0.41
CA ARG A 80 -3.85 -9.18 -0.60
C ARG A 80 -5.24 -9.33 0.03
N LEU A 81 -5.32 -9.84 1.26
CA LEU A 81 -6.58 -9.99 2.00
C LEU A 81 -7.23 -8.66 2.37
N HIS A 82 -6.46 -7.56 2.32
CA HIS A 82 -6.91 -6.22 2.72
C HIS A 82 -7.07 -5.27 1.53
N TRP A 83 -6.92 -5.74 0.29
CA TRP A 83 -6.93 -4.87 -0.88
C TRP A 83 -8.21 -4.05 -1.04
N GLU A 84 -9.36 -4.60 -0.65
CA GLU A 84 -10.65 -3.90 -0.70
C GLU A 84 -10.72 -2.68 0.25
N LEU A 85 -9.86 -2.64 1.26
CA LEU A 85 -9.76 -1.51 2.19
C LEU A 85 -8.95 -0.35 1.59
N TYR A 86 -8.26 -0.57 0.46
CA TYR A 86 -7.36 0.42 -0.15
C TYR A 86 -7.72 0.75 -1.61
N PHE A 87 -8.19 -0.24 -2.37
CA PHE A 87 -8.37 -0.16 -3.82
C PHE A 87 -9.75 -0.67 -4.25
N GLU A 88 -10.34 -0.02 -5.25
CA GLU A 88 -11.64 -0.38 -5.81
C GLU A 88 -11.63 -1.80 -6.43
N GLN A 89 -12.78 -2.46 -6.55
CA GLN A 89 -12.85 -3.82 -7.12
C GLN A 89 -12.97 -3.85 -8.62
#